data_AF-M5FNA7-F1
#
_entry.id   AF-M5FNA7-F1
#
_cell.length_a   1.000
_cell.length_b   1.000
_cell.length_c   1.000
_cell.angle_alpha   90.00
_cell.angle_beta   90.00
_cell.angle_gamma   90.00
#
_symmetry.space_group_name_H-M   'P 1'
#
loop_
_entity.id
_entity.type
_entity.pdbx_description
1 polymer ?
#
loop_
_entity_poly.entity_id
_entity_poly.type
_entity_poly.pdbx_seq_one_letter_code
_entity_poly.pdbx_strand_id
1 'polypeptide(L)'
;ILMENNHVFNGDDCVAVNNGAHNVTIRNMVCEGGHGASLSGTNNIVNIHFDNITSRNFLYATRFKSSLNSTGNVYNVTWSNIYVLNATFPIFATSVYFDQNTNRGLTPDNFGPGTKATNITNFSWINVTGTINDMYP
;
A
#
# COMPACT_ATOMS: atom_id res chain seq x y z
N ILE A 1 14.74 -9.93 -0.86
CA ILE A 1 15.04 -8.99 0.24
C ILE A 1 14.21 -9.38 1.45
N LEU A 2 14.77 -9.35 2.66
CA LEU A 2 14.04 -9.53 3.92
C LEU A 2 14.23 -8.28 4.78
N MET A 3 13.12 -7.72 5.26
CA MET A 3 13.08 -6.65 6.26
C MET A 3 12.23 -7.13 7.43
N GLU A 4 12.79 -7.17 8.63
CA GLU A 4 12.07 -7.69 9.79
C GLU A 4 12.46 -7.07 11.13
N ASN A 5 11.53 -7.13 12.08
CA ASN A 5 11.72 -6.72 13.48
C ASN A 5 12.09 -5.24 13.65
N ASN A 6 11.43 -4.36 12.88
CA ASN A 6 11.65 -2.91 12.97
C ASN A 6 10.44 -2.20 13.56
N HIS A 7 10.72 -1.09 14.23
CA HIS A 7 9.72 -0.08 14.55
C HIS A 7 10.01 1.17 13.72
N VAL A 8 9.04 1.57 12.88
CA VAL A 8 9.11 2.76 12.04
C VAL A 8 8.06 3.76 12.51
N PHE A 9 8.51 4.90 12.98
CA PHE A 9 7.69 6.05 13.34
C PHE A 9 8.05 7.23 12.44
N ASN A 10 7.14 7.62 11.54
CA ASN A 10 7.37 8.69 10.56
C ASN A 10 6.05 9.35 10.14
N GLY A 11 6.12 10.24 9.13
CA GLY A 11 4.96 10.92 8.54
C GLY A 11 4.59 10.47 7.13
N ASP A 12 5.16 9.36 6.61
CA ASP A 12 4.89 8.86 5.26
C ASP A 12 4.88 7.31 5.24
N ASP A 13 5.10 6.67 4.10
CA ASP A 13 5.09 5.21 3.98
C ASP A 13 6.03 4.59 5.03
N CYS A 14 5.52 3.64 5.83
CA CYS A 14 6.33 2.84 6.75
C CYS A 14 7.39 2.05 5.97
N VAL A 15 6.97 1.57 4.80
CA VAL A 15 7.81 0.95 3.78
C VAL A 15 7.13 1.16 2.42
N ALA A 16 7.93 1.42 1.39
CA ALA A 16 7.46 1.57 0.02
C ALA A 16 8.15 0.54 -0.89
N VAL A 17 7.41 -0.47 -1.33
CA VAL A 17 7.86 -1.41 -2.37
C VAL A 17 7.53 -0.82 -3.73
N ASN A 18 8.55 -0.64 -4.58
CA ASN A 18 8.42 0.03 -5.88
C ASN A 18 8.70 -0.91 -7.07
N ASN A 19 8.59 -0.37 -8.29
CA ASN A 19 8.90 -1.08 -9.54
C ASN A 19 10.22 -1.87 -9.50
N GLY A 20 10.23 -3.06 -10.09
CA GLY A 20 11.40 -3.96 -10.14
C GLY A 20 11.63 -4.79 -8.87
N ALA A 21 10.72 -4.73 -7.90
CA ALA A 21 10.82 -5.53 -6.68
C ALA A 21 10.47 -7.00 -6.94
N HIS A 22 11.39 -7.89 -6.53
CA HIS A 22 11.21 -9.34 -6.64
C HIS A 22 11.60 -10.03 -5.34
N ASN A 23 10.78 -11.00 -4.89
CA ASN A 23 11.04 -11.82 -3.71
C ASN A 23 11.35 -10.96 -2.46
N VAL A 24 10.40 -10.10 -2.09
CA VAL A 24 10.51 -9.20 -0.94
C VAL A 24 9.59 -9.68 0.17
N THR A 25 10.14 -9.86 1.37
CA THR A 25 9.36 -10.14 2.57
C THR A 25 9.60 -9.05 3.60
N ILE A 26 8.52 -8.46 4.10
CA ILE A 26 8.52 -7.45 5.15
C ILE A 26 7.66 -8.01 6.28
N ARG A 27 8.25 -8.25 7.45
CA ARG A 27 7.51 -8.89 8.53
C ARG A 27 7.86 -8.44 9.93
N ASN A 28 7.00 -8.73 10.90
CA ASN A 28 7.20 -8.40 12.30
C ASN A 28 7.52 -6.91 12.49
N MET A 29 6.69 -6.06 11.89
CA MET A 29 6.89 -4.62 11.89
C MET A 29 5.91 -3.95 12.85
N VAL A 30 6.38 -2.91 13.52
CA VAL A 30 5.51 -1.89 14.10
C VAL A 30 5.65 -0.64 13.24
N CYS A 31 4.56 -0.22 12.62
CA CYS A 31 4.47 1.04 11.92
C CYS A 31 3.66 2.00 12.79
N GLU A 32 4.04 3.28 12.86
CA GLU A 32 3.28 4.34 13.55
C GLU A 32 3.28 5.69 12.78
N GLY A 33 2.11 6.36 12.65
CA GLY A 33 1.97 7.79 12.29
C GLY A 33 1.78 8.18 10.80
N GLY A 34 2.28 7.40 9.85
CA GLY A 34 2.41 7.82 8.44
C GLY A 34 1.36 7.31 7.43
N HIS A 35 1.82 6.68 6.34
CA HIS A 35 1.01 6.18 5.20
C HIS A 35 1.02 4.65 4.98
N GLY A 36 1.52 3.88 5.94
CA GLY A 36 1.33 2.43 6.03
C GLY A 36 2.34 1.61 5.26
N ALA A 37 2.09 0.30 5.21
CA ALA A 37 2.86 -0.62 4.39
C ALA A 37 2.38 -0.54 2.93
N SER A 38 3.15 0.15 2.10
CA SER A 38 2.74 0.56 0.76
C SER A 38 3.46 -0.23 -0.35
N LEU A 39 2.71 -0.57 -1.40
CA LEU A 39 3.22 -0.99 -2.69
C LEU A 39 2.82 0.05 -3.74
N SER A 40 3.80 0.56 -4.48
CA SER A 40 3.64 1.63 -5.45
C SER A 40 4.24 1.27 -6.80
N GLY A 41 3.42 1.26 -7.83
CA GLY A 41 3.86 1.00 -9.20
C GLY A 41 3.35 -0.31 -9.77
N THR A 42 3.82 -0.62 -10.97
CA THR A 42 3.17 -1.57 -11.88
C THR A 42 4.13 -2.45 -12.65
N ASN A 43 5.41 -2.10 -12.68
CA ASN A 43 6.39 -2.74 -13.55
C ASN A 43 7.22 -3.76 -12.76
N ASN A 44 7.11 -5.02 -13.16
CA ASN A 44 7.91 -6.13 -12.63
C ASN A 44 7.92 -6.20 -11.09
N ILE A 45 6.73 -6.29 -10.49
CA ILE A 45 6.59 -6.45 -9.04
C ILE A 45 6.05 -7.84 -8.77
N VAL A 46 6.87 -8.72 -8.19
CA VAL A 46 6.57 -10.16 -8.11
C VAL A 46 6.98 -10.73 -6.74
N ASN A 47 6.11 -11.54 -6.14
CA ASN A 47 6.39 -12.26 -4.89
C ASN A 47 6.71 -11.30 -3.73
N ILE A 48 5.74 -10.46 -3.38
CA ILE A 48 5.86 -9.49 -2.30
C ILE A 48 4.98 -9.93 -1.13
N HIS A 49 5.55 -10.03 0.06
CA HIS A 49 4.85 -10.47 1.24
C HIS A 49 5.02 -9.47 2.38
N PHE A 50 3.92 -8.92 2.86
CA PHE A 50 3.84 -8.12 4.07
C PHE A 50 3.14 -8.97 5.13
N ASP A 51 3.80 -9.27 6.24
CA ASP A 51 3.26 -10.22 7.23
C ASP A 51 3.48 -9.76 8.67
N ASN A 52 2.50 -9.99 9.55
CA ASN A 52 2.60 -9.68 10.98
C ASN A 52 3.03 -8.21 11.21
N ILE A 53 2.20 -7.28 10.73
CA ILE A 53 2.43 -5.84 10.86
C ILE A 53 1.39 -5.25 11.81
N THR A 54 1.86 -4.59 12.87
CA THR A 54 1.02 -3.72 13.69
C THR A 54 1.09 -2.30 13.15
N SER A 55 -0.04 -1.74 12.73
CA SER A 55 -0.16 -0.37 12.22
C SER A 55 -0.91 0.49 13.23
N ARG A 56 -0.30 1.60 13.68
CA ARG A 56 -0.86 2.51 14.70
C ARG A 56 -1.00 3.93 14.19
N ASN A 57 -2.18 4.55 14.36
CA ASN A 57 -2.39 5.96 14.07
C ASN A 57 -2.01 6.34 12.63
N PHE A 58 -2.56 5.66 11.63
CA PHE A 58 -2.24 5.87 10.20
C PHE A 58 -3.39 6.47 9.41
N LEU A 59 -3.04 7.18 8.33
CA LEU A 59 -4.01 7.42 7.26
C LEU A 59 -4.39 6.12 6.56
N TYR A 60 -3.38 5.34 6.13
CA TYR A 60 -3.56 4.02 5.52
C TYR A 60 -2.78 2.98 6.32
N ALA A 61 -3.39 1.87 6.73
CA ALA A 61 -2.61 0.79 7.36
C ALA A 61 -1.85 -0.04 6.31
N THR A 62 -2.54 -0.38 5.21
CA THR A 62 -1.95 -1.02 4.03
C THR A 62 -2.42 -0.30 2.78
N ARG A 63 -1.52 -0.20 1.79
CA ARG A 63 -1.82 0.57 0.59
C ARG A 63 -1.23 -0.02 -0.68
N PHE A 64 -2.06 -0.12 -1.71
CA PHE A 64 -1.64 -0.26 -3.09
C PHE A 64 -1.96 1.00 -3.87
N LYS A 65 -0.96 1.54 -4.57
CA LYS A 65 -1.12 2.71 -5.43
C LYS A 65 -0.45 2.49 -6.78
N SER A 66 -1.21 2.69 -7.84
CA SER A 66 -0.71 2.68 -9.21
C SER A 66 -1.38 3.76 -10.06
N SER A 67 -0.82 4.04 -11.22
CA SER A 67 -1.34 5.04 -12.16
C SER A 67 -2.08 4.36 -13.30
N LEU A 68 -3.01 5.07 -13.94
CA LEU A 68 -3.75 4.56 -15.08
C LEU A 68 -2.85 4.32 -16.28
N ASN A 69 -3.26 3.41 -17.16
CA ASN A 69 -2.57 3.08 -18.42
C ASN A 69 -1.10 2.66 -18.23
N SER A 70 -0.70 2.41 -16.99
CA SER A 70 0.59 1.85 -16.64
C SER A 70 0.64 0.39 -17.11
N THR A 71 1.65 0.06 -17.92
CA THR A 71 1.88 -1.31 -18.37
C THR A 71 2.86 -2.00 -17.43
N GLY A 72 2.61 -3.28 -17.15
CA GLY A 72 3.45 -4.11 -16.29
C GLY A 72 2.64 -5.17 -15.53
N ASN A 73 3.34 -6.04 -14.79
CA ASN A 73 2.75 -7.15 -14.04
C ASN A 73 3.03 -6.98 -12.55
N VAL A 74 1.96 -6.90 -11.75
CA VAL A 74 1.99 -7.03 -10.30
C VAL A 74 1.41 -8.39 -9.95
N TYR A 75 2.27 -9.30 -9.51
CA TYR A 75 1.92 -10.71 -9.35
C TYR A 75 2.31 -11.26 -7.99
N ASN A 76 1.43 -12.05 -7.37
CA ASN A 76 1.70 -12.74 -6.11
C ASN A 76 2.12 -11.77 -5.00
N VAL A 77 1.19 -10.91 -4.61
CA VAL A 77 1.36 -9.95 -3.53
C VAL A 77 0.38 -10.28 -2.42
N THR A 78 0.85 -10.32 -1.18
CA THR A 78 -0.02 -10.60 -0.04
C THR A 78 0.33 -9.69 1.14
N TRP A 79 -0.68 -9.06 1.70
CA TRP A 79 -0.65 -8.53 3.06
C TRP A 79 -1.38 -9.52 3.96
N SER A 80 -0.69 -10.08 4.95
CA SER A 80 -1.24 -11.03 5.91
C SER A 80 -1.00 -10.62 7.36
N ASN A 81 -1.94 -11.00 8.24
CA ASN A 81 -1.79 -10.83 9.68
C ASN A 81 -1.51 -9.36 10.06
N ILE A 82 -2.35 -8.46 9.55
CA ILE A 82 -2.22 -7.03 9.79
C ILE A 82 -3.13 -6.66 10.97
N TYR A 83 -2.54 -6.14 12.04
CA TYR A 83 -3.27 -5.63 13.18
C TYR A 83 -3.30 -4.10 13.16
N VAL A 84 -4.49 -3.54 13.03
CA VAL A 84 -4.72 -2.11 12.86
C VAL A 84 -5.21 -1.51 14.17
N LEU A 85 -4.55 -0.43 14.60
CA LEU A 85 -4.92 0.35 15.76
C LEU A 85 -5.10 1.79 15.29
N ASN A 86 -6.35 2.20 15.13
CA ASN A 86 -6.70 3.57 14.77
C ASN A 86 -6.13 4.00 13.40
N ALA A 87 -6.64 3.44 12.30
CA ALA A 87 -6.36 3.93 10.96
C ALA A 87 -7.61 4.44 10.25
N THR A 88 -7.52 5.52 9.47
CA THR A 88 -8.67 5.99 8.65
C THR A 88 -9.03 4.93 7.60
N PHE A 89 -8.03 4.39 6.90
CA PHE A 89 -8.21 3.38 5.86
C PHE A 89 -7.36 2.13 6.15
N PRO A 90 -7.91 1.06 6.75
CA PRO A 90 -7.17 -0.18 6.99
C PRO A 90 -6.58 -0.80 5.71
N ILE A 91 -7.36 -0.76 4.63
CA ILE A 91 -6.99 -1.25 3.31
C ILE A 91 -7.33 -0.16 2.31
N PHE A 92 -6.35 0.25 1.50
CA PHE A 92 -6.57 1.19 0.41
C PHE A 92 -5.90 0.71 -0.86
N ALA A 93 -6.64 0.70 -1.96
CA ALA A 93 -6.15 0.30 -3.27
C ALA A 93 -6.65 1.29 -4.31
N THR A 94 -5.73 1.86 -5.10
CA THR A 94 -6.09 2.78 -6.18
C THR A 94 -5.23 2.56 -7.41
N SER A 95 -5.86 2.66 -8.58
CA SER A 95 -5.20 2.64 -9.90
C SER A 95 -5.16 4.02 -10.56
N VAL A 96 -5.62 5.05 -9.86
CA VAL A 96 -5.68 6.45 -10.35
C VAL A 96 -4.74 7.35 -9.55
N TYR A 97 -3.66 6.80 -9.00
CA TYR A 97 -2.72 7.55 -8.19
C TYR A 97 -1.94 8.59 -9.02
N PHE A 98 -1.82 9.79 -8.45
CA PHE A 98 -0.97 10.89 -8.86
C PHE A 98 -0.24 11.40 -7.61
N ASP A 99 0.97 11.90 -7.79
CA ASP A 99 1.72 12.48 -6.69
C ASP A 99 1.06 13.82 -6.28
N GLN A 100 0.62 13.87 -5.03
CA GLN A 100 -0.11 14.99 -4.44
C GLN A 100 0.74 16.26 -4.33
N ASN A 101 2.07 16.14 -4.22
CA ASN A 101 2.98 17.29 -4.24
C ASN A 101 3.06 17.89 -5.64
N THR A 102 3.06 17.05 -6.67
CA THR A 102 3.15 17.51 -8.07
C THR A 102 1.84 18.06 -8.60
N ASN A 103 0.70 17.54 -8.14
CA ASN A 103 -0.62 17.94 -8.64
C ASN A 103 -1.41 18.83 -7.69
N ARG A 104 -0.76 19.38 -6.64
CA ARG A 104 -1.40 20.21 -5.59
C ARG A 104 -2.66 19.57 -5.00
N GLY A 105 -2.64 18.25 -4.84
CA GLY A 105 -3.78 17.46 -4.34
C GLY A 105 -4.94 17.25 -5.31
N LEU A 106 -4.85 17.66 -6.58
CA LEU A 106 -5.91 17.45 -7.56
C LEU A 106 -5.87 16.03 -8.13
N THR A 107 -6.97 15.29 -8.04
CA THR A 107 -7.22 14.12 -8.89
C THR A 107 -7.58 14.59 -10.29
N PRO A 108 -7.04 14.04 -11.39
CA PRO A 108 -7.63 14.27 -12.70
C PRO A 108 -9.07 13.74 -12.70
N ASP A 109 -10.05 14.63 -12.87
CA ASP A 109 -11.48 14.27 -12.77
C ASP A 109 -12.04 13.58 -14.02
N ASN A 110 -11.28 13.56 -15.11
CA ASN A 110 -11.70 13.00 -16.39
C ASN A 110 -10.70 11.98 -16.93
N PHE A 111 -11.12 10.72 -16.96
CA PHE A 111 -10.40 9.64 -17.64
C PHE A 111 -11.11 9.33 -18.95
N GLY A 112 -10.38 9.44 -20.07
CA GLY A 112 -10.95 9.21 -21.39
C GLY A 112 -11.43 7.76 -21.58
N PRO A 113 -12.38 7.52 -22.51
CA PRO A 113 -12.79 6.16 -22.87
C PRO A 113 -11.58 5.29 -23.24
N GLY A 114 -11.55 4.05 -22.76
CA GLY A 114 -10.47 3.09 -23.04
C GLY A 114 -9.28 3.13 -22.06
N THR A 115 -9.32 4.00 -21.05
CA THR A 115 -8.35 3.98 -19.94
C THR A 115 -8.41 2.66 -19.19
N LYS A 116 -7.26 2.04 -18.91
CA LYS A 116 -7.15 0.75 -18.22
C LYS A 116 -6.51 0.90 -16.84
N ALA A 117 -7.10 0.22 -15.87
CA ALA A 117 -6.47 0.00 -14.57
C ALA A 117 -5.25 -0.92 -14.72
N THR A 118 -4.35 -0.85 -13.75
CA THR A 118 -3.21 -1.76 -13.63
C THR A 118 -3.67 -3.21 -13.52
N ASN A 119 -2.99 -4.10 -14.24
CA ASN A 119 -3.23 -5.53 -14.11
C ASN A 119 -2.55 -6.06 -12.85
N ILE A 120 -3.34 -6.64 -11.95
CA ILE A 120 -2.89 -7.32 -10.72
C ILE A 120 -3.38 -8.77 -10.77
N THR A 121 -2.57 -9.72 -10.31
CA THR A 121 -2.95 -11.15 -10.30
C THR A 121 -2.39 -11.84 -9.06
N ASN A 122 -3.18 -12.71 -8.42
CA ASN A 122 -2.85 -13.33 -7.13
C ASN A 122 -2.45 -12.27 -6.09
N PHE A 123 -3.43 -11.46 -5.73
CA PHE A 123 -3.24 -10.24 -4.95
C PHE A 123 -4.25 -10.25 -3.81
N SER A 124 -3.80 -10.21 -2.55
CA SER A 124 -4.67 -10.52 -1.42
C SER A 124 -4.33 -9.78 -0.13
N TRP A 125 -5.38 -9.48 0.64
CA TRP A 125 -5.31 -9.16 2.05
C TRP A 125 -5.94 -10.29 2.84
N ILE A 126 -5.21 -10.82 3.83
CA ILE A 126 -5.62 -11.99 4.61
C ILE A 126 -5.45 -11.65 6.09
N ASN A 127 -6.48 -11.90 6.90
CA ASN A 127 -6.42 -11.64 8.35
C ASN A 127 -6.00 -10.20 8.69
N VAL A 128 -6.74 -9.22 8.17
CA VAL A 128 -6.62 -7.81 8.57
C VAL A 128 -7.69 -7.53 9.63
N THR A 129 -7.26 -7.15 10.83
CA THR A 129 -8.14 -7.01 12.00
C THR A 129 -7.78 -5.76 12.80
N GLY A 130 -8.66 -5.31 13.70
CA GLY A 130 -8.39 -4.20 14.60
C GLY A 130 -9.43 -3.07 14.54
N THR A 131 -9.01 -1.83 14.75
CA THR A 131 -9.89 -0.66 14.88
C THR A 131 -9.56 0.43 13.85
N ILE A 132 -10.59 1.18 13.45
CA ILE A 132 -10.46 2.36 12.58
C ILE A 132 -10.46 3.65 13.40
N ASN A 133 -10.05 4.76 12.78
CA ASN A 133 -10.29 6.10 13.30
C ASN A 133 -11.73 6.51 12.99
N ASP A 134 -12.58 6.60 14.02
CA ASP A 134 -13.98 6.97 13.95
C ASP A 134 -14.28 8.42 14.40
N MET A 135 -13.29 9.10 14.98
CA MET A 135 -13.47 10.41 15.60
C MET A 135 -13.06 11.58 14.69
N TYR A 136 -12.12 11.37 13.76
CA TYR A 136 -11.70 12.34 12.74
C TYR A 136 -11.14 11.62 11.49
N PRO A 137 -11.97 10.92 10.71
CA PRO A 137 -11.53 10.10 9.58
C PRO A 137 -10.89 10.95 8.46
#